data_AF-A0A2N7BDF5-F1
#
_entry.id   AF-A0A2N7BDF5-F1
#
_cell.length_a   1.000
_cell.length_b   1.000
_cell.length_c   1.000
_cell.angle_alpha   90.00
_cell.angle_beta   90.00
_cell.angle_gamma   90.00
#
_symmetry.space_group_name_H-M   'P 1'
#
loop_
_entity.id
_entity.type
_entity.pdbx_description
1 polymer ?
#
loop_
_entity_poly.entity_id
_entity_poly.type
_entity_poly.pdbx_seq_one_letter_code
_entity_poly.pdbx_strand_id
1 'polypeptide(L)'
;MNGSISTIKDHYEHLKETNKELWNELNADLVRHDFLKTFTRSILPQEDYNLRKTPSWVRSCLVKYLGFTHEDFDNNHVPFLKLENCHQAA
;
A
#
# COMPACT_ATOMS: atom_id res chain seq x y z
N MET A 1 -5.64 2.12 -23.76
CA MET A 1 -5.86 2.40 -22.32
C MET A 1 -4.49 2.45 -21.67
N ASN A 2 -3.90 3.65 -21.50
CA ASN A 2 -2.65 3.80 -20.78
C ASN A 2 -2.98 3.83 -19.29
N GLY A 3 -3.17 2.65 -18.69
CA GLY A 3 -3.20 2.52 -17.23
C GLY A 3 -1.78 2.69 -16.74
N SER A 4 -1.48 3.79 -16.06
CA SER A 4 -0.18 3.99 -15.42
C SER A 4 0.09 2.81 -14.49
N ILE A 5 1.24 2.17 -14.66
CA ILE A 5 1.74 1.15 -13.74
C ILE A 5 1.90 1.85 -12.38
N SER A 6 1.03 1.53 -11.42
CA SER A 6 1.11 2.10 -10.07
C SER A 6 2.01 1.24 -9.19
N THR A 7 2.81 1.89 -8.37
CA THR A 7 3.74 1.28 -7.40
C THR A 7 3.16 1.31 -5.99
N ILE A 8 3.73 0.54 -5.05
CA ILE A 8 3.36 0.61 -3.63
C ILE A 8 3.50 2.06 -3.09
N LYS A 9 4.50 2.80 -3.58
CA LYS A 9 4.70 4.20 -3.23
C LYS A 9 3.54 5.09 -3.68
N ASP A 10 3.01 4.88 -4.87
CA ASP A 10 1.88 5.66 -5.38
C ASP A 10 0.65 5.45 -4.50
N HIS A 11 0.37 4.21 -4.09
CA HIS A 11 -0.70 3.90 -3.12
C HIS A 11 -0.47 4.57 -1.76
N TYR A 12 0.77 4.55 -1.27
CA TYR A 12 1.13 5.17 0.01
C TYR A 12 0.99 6.70 0.01
N GLU A 13 1.51 7.38 -1.01
CA GLU A 13 1.40 8.84 -1.13
C GLU A 13 -0.06 9.25 -1.44
N HIS A 14 -0.79 8.46 -2.25
CA HIS A 14 -2.21 8.71 -2.45
C HIS A 14 -3.01 8.63 -1.15
N LEU A 15 -2.76 7.60 -0.31
CA LEU A 15 -3.41 7.49 0.99
C LEU A 15 -3.09 8.69 1.90
N LYS A 16 -1.83 9.16 1.90
CA LYS A 16 -1.38 10.34 2.66
C LYS A 16 -2.11 11.62 2.25
N GLU A 17 -2.37 11.79 0.97
CA GLU A 17 -3.05 12.95 0.40
C GLU A 17 -4.57 12.89 0.60
N THR A 18 -5.17 11.71 0.47
CA THR A 18 -6.63 11.52 0.48
C THR A 18 -7.20 11.25 1.87
N ASN A 19 -6.49 10.51 2.72
CA ASN A 19 -6.93 10.15 4.06
C ASN A 19 -5.75 10.09 5.04
N LYS A 20 -5.38 11.26 5.55
CA LYS A 20 -4.24 11.41 6.47
C LYS A 20 -4.42 10.64 7.78
N GLU A 21 -5.64 10.46 8.26
CA GLU A 21 -5.92 9.69 9.48
C GLU A 21 -5.57 8.22 9.26
N LEU A 22 -6.09 7.61 8.19
CA LEU A 22 -5.80 6.23 7.84
C LEU A 22 -4.32 6.02 7.50
N TRP A 23 -3.68 7.01 6.87
CA TRP A 23 -2.23 7.03 6.67
C TRP A 23 -1.44 7.04 8.00
N ASN A 24 -1.86 7.84 8.98
CA ASN A 24 -1.23 7.84 10.30
C ASN A 24 -1.41 6.47 11.00
N GLU A 25 -2.57 5.84 10.87
CA GLU A 25 -2.81 4.50 11.40
C GLU A 25 -1.90 3.43 10.77
N LEU A 26 -1.76 3.45 9.44
CA LEU A 26 -0.81 2.60 8.73
C LEU A 26 0.60 2.77 9.28
N ASN A 27 1.08 4.01 9.42
CA ASN A 27 2.42 4.27 9.95
C ASN A 27 2.53 3.82 11.42
N ALA A 28 1.48 3.99 12.23
CA ALA A 28 1.47 3.53 13.62
C ALA A 28 1.56 2.00 13.70
N ASP A 29 0.82 1.26 12.88
CA ASP A 29 0.93 -0.22 12.82
C ASP A 29 2.33 -0.64 12.36
N LEU A 30 2.89 0.01 11.33
CA LEU A 30 4.26 -0.26 10.89
C LEU A 30 5.31 0.02 11.98
N VAL A 31 5.12 1.04 12.83
CA VAL A 31 6.01 1.35 13.95
C VAL A 31 5.87 0.31 15.07
N ARG A 32 4.64 -0.07 15.45
CA ARG A 32 4.38 -1.06 16.50
C ARG A 32 5.08 -2.39 16.24
N HIS A 33 5.26 -2.74 14.96
CA HIS A 33 5.91 -3.97 14.53
C HIS A 33 7.36 -3.75 14.04
N ASP A 34 7.95 -2.57 14.25
CA ASP A 34 9.32 -2.20 13.84
C ASP A 34 9.61 -2.39 12.33
N PHE A 35 8.55 -2.31 11.50
CA PHE A 35 8.64 -2.43 10.05
C PHE A 35 8.71 -1.08 9.33
N LEU A 36 8.39 0.05 9.98
CA LEU A 36 8.34 1.36 9.30
C LEU A 36 9.65 1.69 8.58
N LYS A 37 10.79 1.46 9.22
CA LYS A 37 12.11 1.74 8.64
C LYS A 37 12.40 0.85 7.43
N THR A 38 12.10 -0.45 7.53
CA THR A 38 12.28 -1.40 6.43
C THR A 38 11.33 -1.10 5.28
N PHE A 39 10.07 -0.79 5.59
CA PHE A 39 9.05 -0.43 4.61
C PHE A 39 9.46 0.81 3.81
N THR A 40 9.80 1.90 4.50
CA THR A 40 10.16 3.18 3.86
C THR A 40 11.50 3.16 3.11
N ARG A 41 12.46 2.34 3.54
CA ARG A 41 13.81 2.29 2.92
C ARG A 41 13.98 1.20 1.88
N SER A 42 13.27 0.09 2.01
CA SER A 42 13.53 -1.10 1.21
C SER A 42 12.35 -1.52 0.36
N ILE A 43 11.11 -1.18 0.73
CA ILE A 43 9.90 -1.58 -0.02
C ILE A 43 9.41 -0.40 -0.87
N LEU A 44 9.14 0.74 -0.23
CA LEU A 44 8.59 1.94 -0.87
C LEU A 44 9.38 2.44 -2.09
N PRO A 45 10.72 2.55 -2.07
CA PRO A 45 11.44 3.13 -3.20
C PRO A 45 11.62 2.17 -4.39
N GLN A 46 11.21 0.91 -4.27
CA GLN A 46 11.36 -0.08 -5.33
C GLN A 46 10.15 -0.05 -6.27
N GLU A 47 10.36 0.40 -7.51
CA GLU A 47 9.32 0.46 -8.54
C GLU A 47 8.85 -0.95 -8.94
N ASP A 48 9.77 -1.91 -9.04
CA ASP A 48 9.51 -3.31 -9.40
C ASP A 48 9.59 -4.26 -8.19
N TYR A 49 9.11 -3.81 -7.02
CA TYR A 49 9.16 -4.63 -5.81
C TYR A 49 8.40 -5.95 -5.98
N ASN A 50 9.05 -7.07 -5.67
CA ASN A 50 8.40 -8.38 -5.68
C ASN A 50 7.53 -8.56 -4.42
N LEU A 51 6.21 -8.48 -4.59
CA LEU A 51 5.22 -8.60 -3.52
C LEU A 51 5.31 -9.94 -2.78
N ARG A 52 5.76 -11.03 -3.41
CA ARG A 52 5.94 -12.32 -2.72
C ARG A 52 7.02 -12.27 -1.64
N LYS A 53 7.90 -11.26 -1.67
CA LYS A 53 8.94 -11.03 -0.65
C LYS A 53 8.46 -10.11 0.48
N THR A 54 7.22 -9.63 0.44
CA THR A 54 6.66 -8.76 1.47
C THR A 54 6.61 -9.50 2.81
N PRO A 55 7.17 -8.95 3.90
CA PRO A 55 6.99 -9.49 5.23
C PRO A 55 5.49 -9.64 5.56
N SER A 56 5.10 -10.73 6.24
CA SER A 56 3.69 -11.06 6.49
C SER A 56 2.91 -9.90 7.16
N TRP A 57 3.51 -9.24 8.14
CA TRP A 57 2.92 -8.07 8.80
C TRP A 57 2.76 -6.87 7.87
N VAL A 58 3.73 -6.62 6.98
CA VAL A 58 3.62 -5.57 5.97
C VAL A 58 2.50 -5.91 4.98
N ARG A 59 2.39 -7.18 4.55
CA ARG A 59 1.28 -7.66 3.72
C ARG A 59 -0.07 -7.37 4.38
N SER A 60 -0.23 -7.68 5.66
CA SER A 60 -1.45 -7.37 6.41
C SER A 60 -1.76 -5.86 6.42
N CYS A 61 -0.74 -5.01 6.58
CA CYS A 61 -0.91 -3.56 6.53
C CYS A 61 -1.35 -3.07 5.14
N LEU A 62 -0.73 -3.58 4.07
CA LEU A 62 -1.08 -3.21 2.69
C LEU A 62 -2.51 -3.63 2.33
N VAL A 63 -2.93 -4.81 2.78
CA VAL A 63 -4.31 -5.28 2.60
C VAL A 63 -5.29 -4.41 3.37
N LYS A 64 -4.99 -4.14 4.65
CA LYS A 64 -5.87 -3.37 5.54
C LYS A 64 -6.03 -1.91 5.13
N TYR A 65 -4.95 -1.27 4.68
CA TYR A 65 -4.89 0.19 4.53
C TYR A 65 -4.80 0.68 3.09
N LEU A 66 -4.19 -0.09 2.19
CA LEU A 66 -3.96 0.31 0.80
C LEU A 66 -4.85 -0.45 -0.20
N GLY A 67 -5.78 -1.27 0.28
CA GLY A 67 -6.74 -1.99 -0.56
C GLY A 67 -6.13 -3.10 -1.40
N PHE A 68 -4.92 -3.57 -1.06
CA PHE A 68 -4.35 -4.76 -1.67
C PHE A 68 -5.17 -5.99 -1.26
N THR A 69 -5.15 -7.03 -2.08
CA THR A 69 -5.76 -8.32 -1.77
C THR A 69 -4.67 -9.35 -1.50
N HIS A 70 -5.03 -10.49 -0.89
CA HIS A 70 -4.08 -11.60 -0.77
C HIS A 70 -3.64 -12.13 -2.15
N GLU A 71 -4.55 -12.14 -3.12
CA GLU A 71 -4.29 -12.59 -4.48
C GLU A 71 -3.22 -11.75 -5.19
N ASP A 72 -3.19 -10.43 -4.95
CA ASP A 72 -2.17 -9.52 -5.50
C ASP A 72 -0.75 -9.97 -5.13
N PHE A 73 -0.54 -10.42 -3.88
CA PHE A 73 0.76 -10.94 -3.45
C PHE A 73 1.09 -12.28 -4.10
N ASP A 74 0.10 -13.16 -4.17
CA ASP A 74 0.30 -14.51 -4.70
C ASP A 74 0.62 -14.45 -6.20
N ASN A 75 0.00 -13.52 -6.94
CA ASN A 75 0.25 -13.26 -8.35
C ASN A 75 1.41 -12.28 -8.61
N ASN A 76 2.03 -11.72 -7.57
CA ASN A 76 3.06 -10.67 -7.70
C ASN A 76 2.59 -9.48 -8.57
N HIS A 77 1.38 -9.02 -8.32
CA HIS A 77 0.71 -7.98 -9.07
C HIS A 77 0.38 -6.79 -8.15
N VAL A 78 0.87 -5.60 -8.47
CA VAL A 78 0.44 -4.38 -7.77
C VAL A 78 -0.88 -3.93 -8.39
N PRO A 79 -1.97 -3.82 -7.60
CA PRO A 79 -3.26 -3.41 -8.13
C PRO A 79 -3.19 -1.97 -8.63
N PHE A 80 -4.06 -1.65 -9.59
CA PHE A 80 -4.22 -0.27 -10.04
C PHE A 80 -4.69 0.64 -8.89
N LEU A 81 -4.10 1.82 -8.80
CA LEU A 81 -4.58 2.86 -7.90
C LEU A 81 -6.00 3.28 -8.33
N LYS A 82 -7.01 2.88 -7.55
CA LYS A 82 -8.38 3.33 -7.78
C LYS A 82 -8.49 4.79 -7.33
N LEU A 83 -8.63 5.71 -8.28
CA LEU A 83 -8.85 7.15 -8.04
C LEU A 83 -10.29 7.47 -7.57
N GLU A 84 -10.93 6.58 -6.82
CA GLU A 84 -12.33 6.74 -6.46
C GLU A 84 -12.48 7.42 -5.09
N ASN A 85 -12.41 8.76 -5.09
CA ASN A 85 -13.18 9.56 -4.16
C ASN A 85 -14.62 9.68 -4.70
N CYS A 86 -15.43 8.67 -4.48
CA CYS A 86 -16.88 8.83 -4.51
C CYS A 86 -17.39 8.52 -3.10
N HIS A 87 -17.62 9.58 -2.32
CA HIS A 87 -18.55 9.56 -1.20
C HIS A 87 -19.82 8.81 -1.63
N GLN A 88 -19.99 7.56 -1.21
CA GLN A 88 -21.32 7.01 -1.03
C GLN A 88 -21.72 7.33 0.41
N ALA A 89 -22.15 8.58 0.60
CA ALA A 89 -23.15 8.87 1.61
C ALA A 89 -24.47 8.30 1.07
N ALA A 90 -24.98 7.26 1.73
CA ALA A 90 -26.37 6.84 1.65
C ALA A 90 -26.89 6.77 3.08
#